data_AF-A0A015KTD0-F1
#
_entry.id   AF-A0A015KTD0-F1
#
_cell.length_a   1.000
_cell.length_b   1.000
_cell.length_c   1.000
_cell.angle_alpha   90.00
_cell.angle_beta   90.00
_cell.angle_gamma   90.00
#
_symmetry.space_group_name_H-M   'P 1'
#
loop_
_entity.id
_entity.type
_entity.pdbx_description
1 polymer ?
#
loop_
_entity_poly.entity_id
_entity_poly.type
_entity_poly.pdbx_seq_one_letter_code
_entity_poly.pdbx_strand_id
1 'polypeptide(L)'
;MQENQVDIMALNETNLDQKNGIFKTPDNFKEQFYIYWSSKQCNKHKGSGVVLICSRKWNKHYQGHKIHSPYLLSVYFLFRNVLFCIWIVYAAPQNKTILPNTLEQLKKEMRDETIYKKSNNIIHILTGDFNLITNGLIDRTPPQHISRPKFFDDLETLGLIDSYRKLDGEAQGNIYHKEGVSTRIDQIWVSETHSNKLVNFSITPSTFITHSDHDIITLTMDTSDLIRNNRKNTVYDKLPTGNTHSRVMYDCDNIEMEKWDNFWLNIKNQLNSLDQDLLEDRANFKEYSQEDIDRYWDKLNGIIVYAADTELPRKVFKYHKTFKCYNKKKSRPERYTNKLLKLLHNYYYGNRQMITTKNAKSRWTSKIAKYNQDYVTSTKDNYKCN
;
A
#
# COMPACT_ATOMS: atom_id res chain seq x y z
N MET A 1 5.11 8.41 -5.14
CA MET A 1 4.97 7.59 -3.92
C MET A 1 6.21 7.61 -3.03
N GLN A 2 7.40 7.31 -3.54
CA GLN A 2 8.64 7.25 -2.73
C GLN A 2 9.00 8.59 -2.09
N GLU A 3 9.08 9.65 -2.89
CA GLU A 3 9.43 11.01 -2.44
C GLU A 3 8.49 11.50 -1.32
N ASN A 4 7.18 11.40 -1.56
CA ASN A 4 6.14 11.82 -0.61
C ASN A 4 5.84 10.76 0.48
N GLN A 5 6.61 9.66 0.54
CA GLN A 5 6.42 8.55 1.49
C GLN A 5 4.96 8.04 1.58
N VAL A 6 4.29 7.96 0.42
CA VAL A 6 2.89 7.55 0.33
C VAL A 6 2.77 6.05 0.55
N ASP A 7 1.88 5.68 1.46
CA ASP A 7 1.68 4.30 1.87
C ASP A 7 0.77 3.51 0.96
N ILE A 8 -0.29 4.17 0.48
CA ILE A 8 -1.33 3.63 -0.37
C ILE A 8 -1.70 4.69 -1.39
N MET A 9 -1.73 4.32 -2.66
CA MET A 9 -2.11 5.17 -3.77
C MET A 9 -3.17 4.47 -4.60
N ALA A 10 -4.24 5.19 -4.91
CA ALA A 10 -5.25 4.77 -5.87
C ALA A 10 -4.95 5.44 -7.22
N LEU A 11 -5.04 4.69 -8.30
CA LEU A 11 -4.97 5.21 -9.66
C LEU A 11 -6.25 4.84 -10.41
N ASN A 12 -6.78 5.81 -11.15
CA ASN A 12 -7.97 5.68 -11.97
C ASN A 12 -7.57 5.74 -13.46
N GLU A 13 -8.44 5.25 -14.33
CA GLU A 13 -8.25 5.25 -15.79
C GLU A 13 -6.93 4.61 -16.27
N THR A 14 -6.50 3.52 -15.66
CA THR A 14 -5.21 2.90 -16.06
C THR A 14 -5.23 2.33 -17.47
N ASN A 15 -6.41 1.97 -17.99
CA ASN A 15 -6.61 1.41 -19.34
C ASN A 15 -5.82 0.12 -19.60
N LEU A 16 -5.39 -0.55 -18.52
CA LEU A 16 -4.61 -1.78 -18.52
C LEU A 16 -5.41 -2.88 -17.80
N ASP A 17 -5.34 -4.09 -18.33
CA ASP A 17 -5.69 -5.28 -17.54
C ASP A 17 -4.53 -5.68 -16.63
N GLN A 18 -4.78 -6.64 -15.74
CA GLN A 18 -3.79 -7.11 -14.77
C GLN A 18 -2.51 -7.65 -15.43
N LYS A 19 -2.61 -8.39 -16.54
CA LYS A 19 -1.44 -8.99 -17.20
C LYS A 19 -0.55 -7.90 -17.77
N ASN A 20 -1.15 -6.95 -18.48
CA ASN A 20 -0.46 -5.81 -19.07
C ASN A 20 0.09 -4.86 -18.01
N GLY A 21 -0.63 -4.66 -16.90
CA GLY A 21 -0.17 -3.88 -15.76
C GLY A 21 1.08 -4.46 -15.10
N ILE A 22 1.12 -5.79 -14.90
CA ILE A 22 2.29 -6.48 -14.34
C ILE A 22 3.51 -6.34 -15.26
N PHE A 23 3.33 -6.52 -16.57
CA PHE A 23 4.42 -6.41 -17.54
C PHE A 23 5.00 -4.99 -17.61
N LYS A 24 4.16 -3.96 -17.54
CA LYS A 24 4.58 -2.56 -17.59
C LYS A 24 5.17 -2.04 -16.28
N THR A 25 5.07 -2.78 -15.18
CA THR A 25 5.60 -2.35 -13.89
C THR A 25 7.10 -2.63 -13.83
N PRO A 26 7.97 -1.62 -13.61
CA PRO A 26 9.41 -1.82 -13.43
C PRO A 26 9.73 -2.72 -12.23
N ASP A 27 10.77 -3.55 -12.33
CA ASP A 27 11.09 -4.53 -11.28
C ASP A 27 11.52 -3.87 -9.95
N ASN A 28 12.28 -2.78 -10.02
CA ASN A 28 12.63 -1.97 -8.85
C ASN A 28 11.39 -1.44 -8.10
N PHE A 29 10.26 -1.25 -8.80
CA PHE A 29 9.00 -0.83 -8.20
C PHE A 29 8.29 -2.02 -7.52
N LYS A 30 8.32 -3.21 -8.13
CA LYS A 30 7.80 -4.47 -7.53
C LYS A 30 8.54 -4.86 -6.26
N GLU A 31 9.80 -4.44 -6.13
CA GLU A 31 10.58 -4.63 -4.91
C GLU A 31 10.10 -3.78 -3.73
N GLN A 32 9.38 -2.68 -3.97
CA GLN A 32 9.01 -1.72 -2.92
C GLN A 32 7.50 -1.61 -2.70
N PHE A 33 6.72 -1.96 -3.72
CA PHE A 33 5.28 -1.82 -3.72
C PHE A 33 4.60 -3.09 -4.22
N TYR A 34 3.38 -3.30 -3.73
CA TYR A 34 2.44 -4.28 -4.26
C TYR A 34 1.34 -3.55 -5.00
N ILE A 35 0.89 -4.11 -6.10
CA ILE A 35 -0.11 -3.49 -6.98
C ILE A 35 -1.27 -4.47 -7.15
N TYR A 36 -2.48 -4.00 -6.82
CA TYR A 36 -3.72 -4.71 -7.09
C TYR A 36 -4.44 -4.02 -8.23
N TRP A 37 -4.63 -4.77 -9.31
CA TRP A 37 -5.26 -4.30 -10.53
C TRP A 37 -6.73 -4.73 -10.53
N SER A 38 -7.63 -3.85 -10.93
CA SER A 38 -8.88 -4.30 -11.53
C SER A 38 -8.62 -4.78 -12.96
N SER A 39 -9.65 -5.38 -13.56
CA SER A 39 -9.64 -5.60 -15.00
C SER A 39 -9.90 -4.30 -15.77
N LYS A 40 -9.53 -4.30 -17.04
CA LYS A 40 -10.01 -3.35 -18.05
C LYS A 40 -11.37 -3.82 -18.60
N GLN A 41 -12.22 -2.91 -19.06
CA GLN A 41 -13.41 -3.32 -19.81
C GLN A 41 -13.02 -3.84 -21.20
N CYS A 42 -13.34 -5.09 -21.53
CA CYS A 42 -12.87 -5.78 -22.74
C CYS A 42 -13.18 -5.03 -24.05
N ASN A 43 -14.33 -4.38 -24.14
CA ASN A 43 -14.78 -3.70 -25.37
C ASN A 43 -14.40 -2.22 -25.42
N LYS A 44 -13.57 -1.73 -24.49
CA LYS A 44 -13.26 -0.30 -24.36
C LYS A 44 -11.76 -0.08 -24.33
N HIS A 45 -11.23 0.68 -25.30
CA HIS A 45 -9.80 0.95 -25.37
C HIS A 45 -9.31 1.93 -24.29
N LYS A 46 -10.15 2.89 -23.88
CA LYS A 46 -9.87 3.93 -22.86
C LYS A 46 -11.05 4.18 -21.92
N GLY A 47 -10.78 4.80 -20.77
CA GLY A 47 -11.75 5.17 -19.74
C GLY A 47 -12.26 3.97 -18.95
N SER A 48 -11.35 3.11 -18.47
CA SER A 48 -11.63 2.05 -17.49
C SER A 48 -10.35 1.58 -16.79
N GLY A 49 -10.48 0.82 -15.70
CA GLY A 49 -9.37 0.29 -14.93
C GLY A 49 -9.08 1.16 -13.69
N VAL A 50 -9.04 0.51 -12.54
CA VAL A 50 -8.66 1.10 -11.25
C VAL A 50 -7.59 0.23 -10.60
N VAL A 51 -6.68 0.88 -9.89
CA VAL A 51 -5.52 0.21 -9.28
C VAL A 51 -5.30 0.73 -7.88
N LEU A 52 -4.92 -0.16 -6.96
CA LEU A 52 -4.36 0.22 -5.67
C LEU A 52 -2.89 -0.23 -5.61
N ILE A 53 -2.01 0.73 -5.36
CA ILE A 53 -0.60 0.50 -5.07
C ILE A 53 -0.40 0.65 -3.57
N CYS A 54 0.22 -0.31 -2.90
CA CYS A 54 0.55 -0.24 -1.48
C CYS A 54 2.02 -0.52 -1.21
N SER A 55 2.58 0.18 -0.23
CA SER A 55 3.92 -0.07 0.27
C SER A 55 4.05 -1.47 0.89
N ARG A 56 5.25 -2.07 0.81
CA ARG A 56 5.51 -3.39 1.44
C ARG A 56 5.13 -3.46 2.91
N LYS A 57 5.30 -2.36 3.66
CA LYS A 57 4.96 -2.32 5.10
C LYS A 57 3.46 -2.53 5.35
N TRP A 58 2.60 -2.07 4.43
CA TRP A 58 1.16 -2.26 4.49
C TRP A 58 0.74 -3.63 3.94
N ASN A 59 1.38 -4.10 2.87
CA ASN A 59 1.06 -5.40 2.26
C ASN A 59 1.20 -6.59 3.22
N LYS A 60 2.05 -6.49 4.25
CA LYS A 60 2.15 -7.52 5.31
C LYS A 60 0.85 -7.79 6.06
N HIS A 61 -0.09 -6.85 6.00
CA HIS A 61 -1.41 -6.92 6.63
C HIS A 61 -2.52 -7.15 5.59
N TYR A 62 -2.17 -7.45 4.34
CA TYR A 62 -3.13 -7.75 3.30
C TYR A 62 -3.97 -8.98 3.67
N GLN A 63 -5.29 -8.81 3.67
CA GLN A 63 -6.26 -9.85 3.97
C GLN A 63 -6.92 -10.39 2.70
N GLY A 64 -7.09 -9.55 1.68
CA GLY A 64 -7.84 -9.88 0.48
C GLY A 64 -8.15 -8.63 -0.35
N HIS A 65 -8.69 -8.83 -1.55
CA HIS A 65 -9.34 -7.79 -2.33
C HIS A 65 -10.52 -8.39 -3.11
N LYS A 66 -11.49 -7.55 -3.50
CA LYS A 66 -12.59 -7.91 -4.39
C LYS A 66 -12.61 -6.95 -5.57
N ILE A 67 -12.58 -7.51 -6.78
CA ILE A 67 -12.81 -6.79 -8.02
C ILE A 67 -14.31 -6.84 -8.29
N HIS A 68 -15.01 -5.73 -8.09
CA HIS A 68 -16.45 -5.65 -8.30
C HIS A 68 -16.78 -5.35 -9.75
N SER A 69 -15.95 -4.56 -10.41
CA SER A 69 -16.02 -4.24 -11.83
C SER A 69 -14.69 -3.63 -12.31
N PRO A 70 -14.52 -3.35 -13.61
CA PRO A 70 -13.40 -2.53 -14.11
C PRO A 70 -13.31 -1.11 -13.53
N TYR A 71 -14.32 -0.69 -12.77
CA TYR A 71 -14.49 0.66 -12.24
C TYR A 71 -14.48 0.70 -10.71
N LEU A 72 -14.46 -0.47 -10.05
CA LEU A 72 -14.61 -0.58 -8.61
C LEU A 72 -13.78 -1.74 -8.05
N LEU A 73 -12.81 -1.39 -7.19
CA LEU A 73 -11.93 -2.31 -6.48
C LEU A 73 -12.04 -2.05 -4.98
N SER A 74 -12.01 -3.11 -4.18
CA SER A 74 -11.92 -3.01 -2.73
C SER A 74 -10.77 -3.86 -2.22
N VAL A 75 -9.91 -3.30 -1.36
CA VAL A 75 -8.73 -3.96 -0.80
C VAL A 75 -8.79 -3.88 0.72
N TYR A 76 -8.50 -5.00 1.38
CA TYR A 76 -8.66 -5.18 2.82
C TYR A 76 -7.31 -5.38 3.48
N PHE A 77 -7.01 -4.57 4.49
CA PHE A 77 -5.82 -4.71 5.33
C PHE A 77 -6.22 -4.97 6.78
N LEU A 78 -6.00 -6.19 7.27
CA LEU A 78 -6.34 -6.61 8.62
C LEU A 78 -5.13 -6.47 9.54
N PHE A 79 -5.23 -5.53 10.48
CA PHE A 79 -4.33 -5.43 11.61
C PHE A 79 -4.98 -6.05 12.84
N ARG A 80 -4.17 -6.27 13.89
CA ARG A 80 -4.58 -6.96 15.11
C ARG A 80 -5.94 -6.53 15.70
N ASN A 81 -6.25 -5.23 15.65
CA ASN A 81 -7.46 -4.66 16.24
C ASN A 81 -8.15 -3.65 15.30
N VAL A 82 -7.79 -3.63 14.01
CA VAL A 82 -8.39 -2.69 13.05
C VAL A 82 -8.36 -3.29 11.65
N LEU A 83 -9.47 -3.19 10.94
CA LEU A 83 -9.57 -3.56 9.54
C LEU A 83 -9.71 -2.29 8.72
N PHE A 84 -8.81 -2.08 7.76
CA PHE A 84 -8.97 -1.04 6.75
C PHE A 84 -9.61 -1.65 5.51
N CYS A 85 -10.71 -1.06 5.08
CA CYS A 85 -11.44 -1.39 3.86
C CYS A 85 -11.29 -0.20 2.90
N ILE A 86 -10.42 -0.34 1.90
CA ILE A 86 -10.12 0.74 0.94
C ILE A 86 -10.82 0.45 -0.36
N TRP A 87 -11.68 1.37 -0.79
CA TRP A 87 -12.49 1.29 -1.99
C TRP A 87 -11.99 2.31 -3.00
N ILE A 88 -11.73 1.86 -4.21
CA ILE A 88 -11.30 2.69 -5.33
C ILE A 88 -12.40 2.68 -6.36
N VAL A 89 -12.96 3.84 -6.65
CA VAL A 89 -14.03 4.03 -7.64
C VAL A 89 -13.58 4.95 -8.75
N TYR A 90 -13.87 4.57 -9.99
CA TYR A 90 -13.80 5.45 -11.15
C TYR A 90 -15.20 5.55 -11.77
N ALA A 91 -15.89 6.66 -11.52
CA ALA A 91 -17.23 6.89 -12.05
C ALA A 91 -17.14 7.44 -13.47
N ALA A 92 -16.99 6.55 -14.45
CA ALA A 92 -16.92 6.95 -15.85
C ALA A 92 -18.13 7.82 -16.25
N PRO A 93 -17.94 9.00 -16.89
CA PRO A 93 -19.01 9.98 -17.13
C PRO A 93 -20.23 9.44 -17.87
N GLN A 94 -20.02 8.45 -18.75
CA GLN A 94 -21.08 7.85 -19.56
C GLN A 94 -21.86 6.75 -18.83
N ASN A 95 -21.35 6.23 -17.70
CA ASN A 95 -21.96 5.12 -16.99
C ASN A 95 -22.52 5.55 -15.62
N LYS A 96 -23.80 5.93 -15.63
CA LYS A 96 -24.54 6.39 -14.45
C LYS A 96 -24.80 5.30 -13.40
N THR A 97 -24.53 4.03 -13.69
CA THR A 97 -24.79 2.91 -12.76
C THR A 97 -23.63 2.66 -11.78
N ILE A 98 -22.43 3.18 -12.05
CA ILE A 98 -21.23 2.89 -11.24
C ILE A 98 -21.41 3.35 -9.80
N LEU A 99 -21.84 4.60 -9.60
CA LEU A 99 -22.01 5.16 -8.25
C LEU A 99 -23.16 4.52 -7.47
N PRO A 100 -24.37 4.31 -8.04
CA PRO A 100 -25.41 3.52 -7.40
C PRO A 100 -24.95 2.11 -7.00
N ASN A 101 -24.27 1.38 -7.90
CA ASN A 101 -23.75 0.04 -7.60
C ASN A 101 -22.68 0.08 -6.52
N THR A 102 -21.80 1.08 -6.54
CA THR A 102 -20.78 1.29 -5.49
C THR A 102 -21.44 1.48 -4.13
N LEU A 103 -22.49 2.31 -4.07
CA LEU A 103 -23.24 2.56 -2.84
C LEU A 103 -23.93 1.29 -2.33
N GLU A 104 -24.52 0.48 -3.23
CA GLU A 104 -25.15 -0.79 -2.85
C GLU A 104 -24.12 -1.79 -2.29
N GLN A 105 -22.97 -1.95 -2.96
CA GLN A 105 -21.90 -2.82 -2.48
C GLN A 105 -21.34 -2.34 -1.14
N LEU A 106 -21.14 -1.04 -0.98
CA LEU A 106 -20.69 -0.46 0.29
C LEU A 106 -21.72 -0.69 1.41
N LYS A 107 -23.01 -0.47 1.14
CA LYS A 107 -24.13 -0.76 2.07
C LYS A 107 -24.19 -2.23 2.47
N LYS A 108 -23.93 -3.14 1.53
CA LYS A 108 -23.89 -4.58 1.79
C LYS A 108 -22.70 -4.93 2.68
N GLU A 109 -21.51 -4.42 2.34
CA GLU A 109 -20.29 -4.69 3.09
C GLU A 109 -20.33 -4.13 4.51
N MET A 110 -20.80 -2.88 4.69
CA MET A 110 -20.91 -2.24 6.01
C MET A 110 -21.96 -2.88 6.92
N ARG A 111 -22.84 -3.74 6.38
CA ARG A 111 -23.82 -4.53 7.14
C ARG A 111 -23.44 -6.01 7.27
N ASP A 112 -22.33 -6.43 6.67
CA ASP A 112 -21.89 -7.82 6.69
C ASP A 112 -21.32 -8.19 8.07
N GLU A 113 -22.10 -8.93 8.86
CA GLU A 113 -21.70 -9.41 10.19
C GLU A 113 -20.40 -10.22 10.16
N THR A 114 -20.06 -10.88 9.05
CA THR A 114 -18.81 -11.64 8.95
C THR A 114 -17.58 -10.75 8.99
N ILE A 115 -17.71 -9.47 8.62
CA ILE A 115 -16.63 -8.48 8.67
C ILE A 115 -16.47 -7.96 10.10
N TYR A 116 -17.57 -7.71 10.80
CA TYR A 116 -17.54 -7.33 12.22
C TYR A 116 -16.97 -8.46 13.11
N LYS A 117 -17.18 -9.73 12.73
CA LYS A 117 -16.52 -10.87 13.39
C LYS A 117 -14.99 -10.83 13.24
N LYS A 118 -14.45 -10.20 12.19
CA LYS A 118 -12.99 -10.09 11.97
C LYS A 118 -12.36 -8.97 12.79
N SER A 119 -13.06 -7.84 12.95
CA SER A 119 -12.59 -6.72 13.77
C SER A 119 -13.77 -5.87 14.22
N ASN A 120 -13.78 -5.50 15.50
CA ASN A 120 -14.77 -4.56 16.05
C ASN A 120 -14.51 -3.11 15.63
N ASN A 121 -13.38 -2.84 14.99
CA ASN A 121 -12.97 -1.51 14.54
C ASN A 121 -12.65 -1.60 13.05
N ILE A 122 -13.56 -1.13 12.22
CA ILE A 122 -13.45 -1.16 10.77
C ILE A 122 -13.41 0.29 10.28
N ILE A 123 -12.49 0.58 9.38
CA ILE A 123 -12.29 1.89 8.76
C ILE A 123 -12.59 1.71 7.28
N HIS A 124 -13.65 2.36 6.81
CA HIS A 124 -13.94 2.44 5.39
C HIS A 124 -13.34 3.73 4.83
N ILE A 125 -12.58 3.59 3.74
CA ILE A 125 -12.03 4.69 2.96
C ILE A 125 -12.50 4.48 1.52
N LEU A 126 -13.24 5.43 0.96
CA LEU A 126 -13.67 5.43 -0.43
C LEU A 126 -12.96 6.58 -1.16
N THR A 127 -12.22 6.26 -2.21
CA THR A 127 -11.38 7.22 -2.93
C THR A 127 -11.47 7.03 -4.45
N GLY A 128 -11.18 8.09 -5.20
CA GLY A 128 -11.02 8.05 -6.64
C GLY A 128 -11.74 9.21 -7.31
N ASP A 129 -11.94 9.09 -8.62
CA ASP A 129 -12.66 10.06 -9.44
C ASP A 129 -14.15 9.72 -9.50
N PHE A 130 -14.98 10.61 -8.94
CA PHE A 130 -16.43 10.47 -8.89
C PHE A 130 -17.15 11.09 -10.08
N ASN A 131 -16.47 11.92 -10.89
CA ASN A 131 -17.08 12.74 -11.95
C ASN A 131 -18.36 13.48 -11.51
N LEU A 132 -18.47 13.78 -10.20
CA LEU A 132 -19.58 14.49 -9.58
C LEU A 132 -19.05 15.57 -8.67
N ILE A 133 -19.75 16.70 -8.68
CA ILE A 133 -19.43 17.88 -7.90
C ILE A 133 -20.38 17.92 -6.71
N THR A 134 -19.85 18.10 -5.51
CA THR A 134 -20.64 18.14 -4.28
C THR A 134 -21.35 19.48 -4.10
N ASN A 135 -20.63 20.59 -4.28
CA ASN A 135 -21.18 21.95 -4.23
C ASN A 135 -20.56 22.83 -5.32
N GLY A 136 -21.32 23.11 -6.39
CA GLY A 136 -20.82 23.88 -7.53
C GLY A 136 -20.42 25.34 -7.26
N LEU A 137 -20.71 25.89 -6.08
CA LEU A 137 -20.24 27.23 -5.71
C LEU A 137 -18.77 27.24 -5.26
N ILE A 138 -18.31 26.15 -4.63
CA ILE A 138 -16.98 26.05 -4.00
C ILE A 138 -16.10 24.95 -4.59
N ASP A 139 -16.71 23.99 -5.29
CA ASP A 139 -16.07 22.86 -5.97
C ASP A 139 -15.94 23.08 -7.49
N ARG A 140 -16.29 24.26 -7.98
CA ARG A 140 -16.18 24.61 -9.41
C ARG A 140 -15.76 26.05 -9.58
N THR A 141 -14.90 26.28 -10.57
CA THR A 141 -14.52 27.60 -11.06
C THR A 141 -14.74 27.63 -12.57
N PRO A 142 -15.50 28.59 -13.13
CA PRO A 142 -16.28 29.61 -12.40
C PRO A 142 -17.42 28.97 -11.57
N PRO A 143 -17.79 29.55 -10.41
CA PRO A 143 -18.87 29.05 -9.58
C PRO A 143 -20.17 28.88 -10.36
N GLN A 144 -20.90 27.79 -10.10
CA GLN A 144 -22.23 27.56 -10.66
C GLN A 144 -23.12 26.88 -9.64
N HIS A 145 -24.36 27.33 -9.55
CA HIS A 145 -25.34 26.67 -8.71
C HIS A 145 -25.71 25.31 -9.32
N ILE A 146 -25.23 24.23 -8.71
CA ILE A 146 -25.50 22.84 -9.11
C ILE A 146 -26.19 22.15 -7.94
N SER A 147 -27.29 21.44 -8.21
CA SER A 147 -27.96 20.63 -7.19
C SER A 147 -27.01 19.54 -6.70
N ARG A 148 -26.88 19.42 -5.38
CA ARG A 148 -26.05 18.40 -4.75
C ARG A 148 -26.57 17.00 -5.13
N PRO A 149 -25.74 16.12 -5.72
CA PRO A 149 -26.15 14.76 -6.03
C PRO A 149 -26.53 13.97 -4.77
N LYS A 150 -27.71 13.32 -4.79
CA LYS A 150 -28.21 12.45 -3.70
C LYS A 150 -27.18 11.41 -3.23
N PHE A 151 -26.31 10.95 -4.13
CA PHE A 151 -25.25 10.00 -3.82
C PHE A 151 -24.39 10.45 -2.62
N PHE A 152 -24.07 11.74 -2.50
CA PHE A 152 -23.27 12.23 -1.38
C PHE A 152 -24.07 12.25 -0.05
N ASP A 153 -25.36 12.56 -0.10
CA ASP A 153 -26.25 12.48 1.07
C ASP A 153 -26.39 11.02 1.56
N ASP A 154 -26.43 10.08 0.62
CA ASP A 154 -26.44 8.65 0.91
C ASP A 154 -25.10 8.19 1.53
N LEU A 155 -23.95 8.75 1.14
CA LEU A 155 -22.65 8.47 1.79
C LEU A 155 -22.61 9.01 3.23
N GLU A 156 -23.09 10.22 3.45
CA GLU A 156 -23.19 10.81 4.80
C GLU A 156 -24.13 10.00 5.69
N THR A 157 -25.26 9.53 5.15
CA THR A 157 -26.19 8.64 5.85
C THR A 157 -25.54 7.30 6.23
N LEU A 158 -24.55 6.84 5.47
CA LEU A 158 -23.76 5.65 5.81
C LEU A 158 -22.67 5.91 6.86
N GLY A 159 -22.50 7.16 7.30
CA GLY A 159 -21.44 7.55 8.24
C GLY A 159 -20.08 7.70 7.56
N LEU A 160 -20.05 8.09 6.28
CA LEU A 160 -18.84 8.54 5.61
C LEU A 160 -18.83 10.07 5.49
N ILE A 161 -17.65 10.67 5.63
CA ILE A 161 -17.46 12.11 5.50
C ILE A 161 -16.43 12.44 4.43
N ASP A 162 -16.63 13.57 3.75
CA ASP A 162 -15.65 14.15 2.83
C ASP A 162 -14.44 14.67 3.62
N SER A 163 -13.28 14.04 3.43
CA SER A 163 -12.07 14.34 4.20
C SER A 163 -11.51 15.73 3.92
N TYR A 164 -11.66 16.23 2.69
CA TYR A 164 -11.19 17.56 2.32
C TYR A 164 -12.06 18.62 3.00
N ARG A 165 -13.38 18.50 2.88
CA ARG A 165 -14.32 19.43 3.53
C ARG A 165 -14.24 19.38 5.05
N LYS A 166 -13.84 18.25 5.62
CA LYS A 166 -13.60 18.14 7.06
C LYS A 166 -12.37 18.95 7.53
N LEU A 167 -11.30 18.98 6.73
CA LEU A 167 -10.02 19.60 7.12
C LEU A 167 -9.93 21.07 6.70
N ASP A 168 -10.36 21.39 5.48
CA ASP A 168 -10.18 22.71 4.86
C ASP A 168 -11.49 23.51 4.75
N GLY A 169 -12.59 22.98 5.28
CA GLY A 169 -13.89 23.66 5.31
C GLY A 169 -14.38 24.02 3.90
N GLU A 170 -14.62 25.30 3.65
CA GLU A 170 -15.12 25.83 2.37
C GLU A 170 -14.01 26.29 1.42
N ALA A 171 -12.73 26.03 1.72
CA ALA A 171 -11.64 26.40 0.84
C ALA A 171 -11.80 25.83 -0.58
N GLN A 172 -11.42 26.60 -1.60
CA GLN A 172 -11.41 26.12 -2.98
C GLN A 172 -10.36 25.02 -3.13
N GLY A 173 -10.79 23.86 -3.62
CA GLY A 173 -9.95 22.67 -3.83
C GLY A 173 -10.17 22.10 -5.22
N ASN A 174 -10.08 22.95 -6.25
CA ASN A 174 -10.23 22.49 -7.62
C ASN A 174 -9.08 21.54 -7.95
N ILE A 175 -9.41 20.38 -8.52
CA ILE A 175 -8.46 19.27 -8.72
C ILE A 175 -8.44 18.80 -10.18
N TYR A 176 -9.49 19.08 -10.95
CA TYR A 176 -9.57 18.86 -12.39
C TYR A 176 -9.54 20.19 -13.13
N HIS A 177 -8.82 20.28 -14.25
CA HIS A 177 -8.68 21.51 -15.03
C HIS A 177 -8.91 21.27 -16.53
N LYS A 178 -9.95 21.90 -17.10
CA LYS A 178 -10.20 21.88 -18.55
C LYS A 178 -10.80 23.19 -19.04
N GLU A 179 -10.18 23.79 -20.06
CA GLU A 179 -10.75 24.88 -20.87
C GLU A 179 -11.37 26.04 -20.05
N GLY A 180 -10.68 26.48 -19.00
CA GLY A 180 -11.15 27.58 -18.12
C GLY A 180 -12.19 27.17 -17.08
N VAL A 181 -12.55 25.89 -17.02
CA VAL A 181 -13.36 25.28 -15.95
C VAL A 181 -12.45 24.40 -15.08
N SER A 182 -12.53 24.58 -13.77
CA SER A 182 -11.84 23.72 -12.81
C SER A 182 -12.83 23.15 -11.81
N THR A 183 -12.72 21.87 -11.46
CA THR A 183 -13.71 21.19 -10.61
C THR A 183 -13.08 20.25 -9.59
N ARG A 184 -13.73 20.02 -8.45
CA ARG A 184 -13.35 18.98 -7.49
C ARG A 184 -14.20 17.73 -7.68
N ILE A 185 -13.67 16.77 -8.45
CA ILE A 185 -14.33 15.50 -8.78
C ILE A 185 -13.60 14.29 -8.21
N ASP A 186 -12.30 14.41 -7.92
CA ASP A 186 -11.55 13.44 -7.13
C ASP A 186 -11.77 13.68 -5.63
N GLN A 187 -12.17 12.65 -4.90
CA GLN A 187 -12.57 12.78 -3.50
C GLN A 187 -12.06 11.61 -2.65
N ILE A 188 -11.85 11.86 -1.35
CA ILE A 188 -11.54 10.83 -0.35
C ILE A 188 -12.56 10.93 0.79
N TRP A 189 -13.38 9.90 0.92
CA TRP A 189 -14.40 9.75 1.95
C TRP A 189 -13.96 8.74 3.00
N VAL A 190 -14.09 9.08 4.29
CA VAL A 190 -13.64 8.24 5.41
C VAL A 190 -14.75 8.05 6.42
N SER A 191 -14.79 6.90 7.10
CA SER A 191 -15.69 6.65 8.24
C SER A 191 -15.64 7.81 9.25
N GLU A 192 -16.81 8.38 9.53
CA GLU A 192 -16.99 9.53 10.42
C GLU A 192 -16.44 9.25 11.83
N THR A 193 -16.57 8.00 12.29
CA THR A 193 -16.05 7.51 13.56
C THR A 193 -14.53 7.64 13.70
N HIS A 194 -13.81 7.84 12.59
CA HIS A 194 -12.35 8.08 12.55
C HIS A 194 -11.98 9.45 11.98
N SER A 195 -12.94 10.37 11.87
CA SER A 195 -12.72 11.74 11.37
C SER A 195 -11.68 12.53 12.17
N ASN A 196 -11.56 12.26 13.47
CA ASN A 196 -10.56 12.87 14.35
C ASN A 196 -9.12 12.38 14.10
N LYS A 197 -8.94 11.37 13.23
CA LYS A 197 -7.63 10.86 12.84
C LYS A 197 -7.10 11.49 11.56
N LEU A 198 -7.90 12.31 10.88
CA LEU A 198 -7.45 13.06 9.70
C LEU A 198 -6.49 14.18 10.17
N VAL A 199 -5.30 14.25 9.57
CA VAL A 199 -4.23 15.17 9.99
C VAL A 199 -4.03 16.28 8.96
N ASN A 200 -3.96 15.92 7.69
CA ASN A 200 -3.68 16.87 6.61
C ASN A 200 -4.29 16.38 5.30
N PHE A 201 -4.70 17.31 4.44
CA PHE A 201 -5.07 17.06 3.06
C PHE A 201 -4.24 17.97 2.18
N SER A 202 -3.72 17.45 1.07
CA SER A 202 -2.93 18.25 0.13
C SER A 202 -3.28 17.91 -1.31
N ILE A 203 -3.32 18.93 -2.15
CA ILE A 203 -3.52 18.84 -3.59
C ILE A 203 -2.18 19.17 -4.25
N THR A 204 -1.65 18.24 -5.03
CA THR A 204 -0.37 18.41 -5.74
C THR A 204 -0.64 18.47 -7.25
N PRO A 205 -0.28 19.58 -7.92
CA PRO A 205 -0.41 19.68 -9.36
C PRO A 205 0.29 18.54 -10.09
N SER A 206 -0.43 17.85 -10.97
CA SER A 206 0.12 16.69 -11.68
C SER A 206 0.80 17.05 -13.01
N THR A 207 0.69 18.31 -13.45
CA THR A 207 1.18 18.79 -14.74
C THR A 207 2.64 18.44 -15.00
N PHE A 208 3.49 18.54 -13.98
CA PHE A 208 4.92 18.23 -14.08
C PHE A 208 5.30 16.80 -13.64
N ILE A 209 4.32 16.00 -13.20
CA ILE A 209 4.55 14.64 -12.68
C ILE A 209 4.06 13.61 -13.70
N THR A 210 2.79 13.68 -14.10
CA THR A 210 2.14 12.70 -14.99
C THR A 210 1.60 13.33 -16.26
N HIS A 211 1.59 14.66 -16.38
CA HIS A 211 0.90 15.41 -17.45
C HIS A 211 -0.60 15.05 -17.52
N SER A 212 -1.19 14.72 -16.38
CA SER A 212 -2.63 14.49 -16.24
C SER A 212 -3.38 15.82 -16.15
N ASP A 213 -4.65 15.82 -16.54
CA ASP A 213 -5.62 16.91 -16.34
C ASP A 213 -6.25 16.89 -14.94
N HIS A 214 -5.93 15.87 -14.14
CA HIS A 214 -6.28 15.74 -12.72
C HIS A 214 -5.05 15.91 -11.82
N ASP A 215 -5.17 16.69 -10.76
CA ASP A 215 -4.19 16.84 -9.70
C ASP A 215 -4.22 15.65 -8.72
N ILE A 216 -3.10 15.44 -8.02
CA ILE A 216 -2.95 14.34 -7.07
C ILE A 216 -3.45 14.81 -5.70
N ILE A 217 -4.52 14.18 -5.21
CA ILE A 217 -5.02 14.39 -3.85
C ILE A 217 -4.37 13.42 -2.86
N THR A 218 -3.96 13.93 -1.71
CA THR A 218 -3.31 13.13 -0.66
C THR A 218 -3.93 13.44 0.69
N LEU A 219 -4.39 12.38 1.38
CA LEU A 219 -4.86 12.44 2.76
C LEU A 219 -3.83 11.80 3.70
N THR A 220 -3.49 12.49 4.77
CA THR A 220 -2.68 11.95 5.87
C THR A 220 -3.58 11.62 7.06
N MET A 221 -3.50 10.39 7.55
CA MET A 221 -4.28 9.90 8.69
C MET A 221 -3.37 9.37 9.81
N ASP A 222 -3.60 9.81 11.05
CA ASP A 222 -2.93 9.29 12.24
C ASP A 222 -3.48 7.91 12.63
N THR A 223 -2.66 6.89 12.39
CA THR A 223 -2.98 5.51 12.72
C THR A 223 -2.32 5.02 14.02
N SER A 224 -1.61 5.88 14.76
CA SER A 224 -0.80 5.48 15.93
C SER A 224 -1.60 4.75 17.02
N ASP A 225 -2.81 5.23 17.31
CA ASP A 225 -3.70 4.63 18.33
C ASP A 225 -4.45 3.40 17.84
N LEU A 226 -4.63 3.29 16.52
CA LEU A 226 -5.36 2.23 15.83
C LEU A 226 -4.46 1.00 15.65
N ILE A 227 -3.25 1.22 15.14
CA ILE A 227 -2.25 0.19 14.87
C ILE A 227 -1.32 0.09 16.08
N ARG A 228 -1.83 -0.47 17.18
CA ARG A 228 -1.03 -0.66 18.41
C ARG A 228 0.05 -1.73 18.20
N ASN A 229 1.31 -1.32 18.32
CA ASN A 229 2.50 -2.18 18.29
C ASN A 229 2.69 -2.98 16.98
N ASN A 230 2.87 -2.29 15.86
CA ASN A 230 3.29 -2.97 14.63
C ASN A 230 4.67 -3.66 14.78
N ARG A 231 5.49 -3.30 15.79
CA ARG A 231 6.76 -4.00 16.06
C ARG A 231 6.65 -5.47 16.49
N LYS A 232 5.47 -5.90 16.98
CA LYS A 232 5.26 -7.30 17.40
C LYS A 232 5.03 -8.24 16.21
N ASN A 233 4.56 -7.68 15.08
CA ASN A 233 4.16 -8.41 13.87
C ASN A 233 4.77 -7.81 12.58
N THR A 234 5.69 -6.83 12.64
CA THR A 234 6.60 -6.52 11.54
C THR A 234 7.54 -7.69 11.36
N VAL A 235 7.03 -8.68 10.66
CA VAL A 235 7.82 -9.66 9.94
C VAL A 235 8.60 -8.86 8.90
N TYR A 236 9.92 -8.75 9.00
CA TYR A 236 10.74 -8.45 7.82
C TYR A 236 10.43 -9.51 6.77
N ASP A 237 10.32 -9.12 5.50
CA ASP A 237 9.74 -9.94 4.42
C ASP A 237 10.04 -11.43 4.60
N LYS A 238 9.00 -12.16 5.02
CA LYS A 238 8.92 -13.57 4.72
C LYS A 238 8.74 -13.61 3.22
N LEU A 239 9.78 -14.01 2.49
CA LEU A 239 9.61 -14.58 1.17
C LEU A 239 8.51 -15.66 1.22
N PRO A 240 7.74 -15.84 0.14
CA PRO A 240 6.49 -16.58 0.15
C PRO A 240 6.61 -17.93 0.86
N THR A 241 5.70 -18.18 1.79
CA THR A 241 5.55 -19.42 2.58
C THR A 241 5.03 -20.60 1.73
N GLY A 242 5.65 -20.84 0.58
CA GLY A 242 5.39 -21.99 -0.28
C GLY A 242 6.59 -22.92 -0.41
N ASN A 243 7.81 -22.38 -0.41
CA ASN A 243 9.02 -23.18 -0.58
C ASN A 243 9.92 -22.97 0.63
N THR A 244 10.36 -24.04 1.26
CA THR A 244 11.64 -24.02 1.96
C THR A 244 12.67 -23.54 0.94
N HIS A 245 12.98 -22.25 0.94
CA HIS A 245 14.06 -21.69 0.14
C HIS A 245 15.36 -22.26 0.70
N SER A 246 15.75 -23.42 0.19
CA SER A 246 17.12 -23.88 0.26
C SER A 246 17.92 -22.96 -0.63
N ARG A 247 18.71 -22.07 -0.04
CA ARG A 247 19.75 -21.37 -0.82
C ARG A 247 20.91 -22.34 -0.94
N VAL A 248 21.19 -22.77 -2.16
CA VAL A 248 22.45 -23.42 -2.49
C VAL A 248 23.47 -22.29 -2.64
N MET A 249 24.50 -22.30 -1.79
CA MET A 249 25.61 -21.38 -1.90
C MET A 249 26.84 -22.23 -2.22
N TYR A 250 27.45 -21.97 -3.38
CA TYR A 250 28.72 -22.56 -3.74
C TYR A 250 29.81 -21.89 -2.92
N ASP A 251 30.64 -22.68 -2.27
CA ASP A 251 31.71 -22.22 -1.39
C ASP A 251 32.92 -21.82 -2.26
N CYS A 252 32.86 -20.61 -2.83
CA CYS A 252 33.88 -20.12 -3.76
C CYS A 252 35.25 -19.91 -3.12
N ASP A 253 35.32 -19.81 -1.79
CA ASP A 253 36.56 -19.54 -1.06
C ASP A 253 37.41 -20.80 -0.83
N ASN A 254 36.83 -22.00 -1.04
CA ASN A 254 37.48 -23.30 -0.81
C ASN A 254 37.43 -24.23 -2.03
N ILE A 255 37.34 -23.68 -3.25
CA ILE A 255 37.34 -24.50 -4.47
C ILE A 255 38.76 -24.97 -4.77
N GLU A 256 38.98 -26.28 -4.70
CA GLU A 256 40.20 -26.91 -5.22
C GLU A 256 40.26 -26.76 -6.75
N MET A 257 41.45 -26.48 -7.28
CA MET A 257 41.67 -26.24 -8.72
C MET A 257 41.11 -27.37 -9.60
N GLU A 258 41.26 -28.63 -9.17
CA GLU A 258 40.72 -29.81 -9.86
C GLU A 258 39.19 -29.78 -10.00
N LYS A 259 38.45 -29.31 -8.99
CA LYS A 259 36.98 -29.18 -9.06
C LYS A 259 36.55 -28.05 -9.98
N TRP A 260 37.34 -26.98 -10.03
CA TRP A 260 37.11 -25.89 -10.97
C TRP A 260 37.35 -26.33 -12.42
N ASP A 261 38.39 -27.12 -12.65
CA ASP A 261 38.70 -27.67 -13.97
C ASP A 261 37.63 -28.67 -14.42
N ASN A 262 37.12 -29.51 -13.50
CA ASN A 262 36.01 -30.42 -13.79
C ASN A 262 34.70 -29.67 -14.08
N PHE A 263 34.39 -28.60 -13.34
CA PHE A 263 33.26 -27.71 -13.61
C PHE A 263 33.34 -27.11 -15.02
N TRP A 264 34.51 -26.57 -15.37
CA TRP A 264 34.77 -26.01 -16.69
C TRP A 264 34.64 -27.07 -17.80
N LEU A 265 35.23 -28.25 -17.59
CA LEU A 265 35.19 -29.36 -18.55
C LEU A 265 33.75 -29.86 -18.77
N ASN A 266 32.94 -29.92 -17.71
CA ASN A 266 31.55 -30.35 -17.76
C ASN A 266 30.70 -29.35 -18.58
N ILE A 267 30.86 -28.04 -18.35
CA ILE A 267 30.23 -27.00 -19.19
C ILE A 267 30.67 -27.16 -20.64
N LYS A 268 31.97 -27.30 -20.89
CA LYS A 268 32.52 -27.40 -22.24
C LYS A 268 31.97 -28.62 -23.00
N ASN A 269 31.88 -29.77 -22.35
CA ASN A 269 31.35 -30.99 -22.95
C ASN A 269 29.85 -30.85 -23.30
N GLN A 270 29.05 -30.25 -22.42
CA GLN A 270 27.62 -30.02 -22.69
C GLN A 270 27.36 -28.95 -23.73
N LEU A 271 28.20 -27.91 -23.80
CA LEU A 271 28.15 -26.92 -24.87
C LEU A 271 28.50 -27.54 -26.23
N ASN A 272 29.51 -28.41 -26.29
CA ASN A 272 29.87 -29.09 -27.53
C ASN A 272 28.76 -30.02 -28.04
N SER A 273 28.00 -30.68 -27.16
CA SER A 273 26.81 -31.43 -27.57
C SER A 273 25.66 -30.52 -28.01
N LEU A 274 25.52 -29.35 -27.39
CA LEU A 274 24.50 -28.37 -27.75
C LEU A 274 24.78 -27.72 -29.12
N ASP A 275 26.05 -27.49 -29.45
CA ASP A 275 26.48 -26.88 -30.72
C ASP A 275 26.21 -27.83 -31.92
N GLN A 276 26.22 -29.15 -31.71
CA GLN A 276 25.80 -30.14 -32.70
C GLN A 276 24.30 -30.06 -33.00
N ASP A 277 23.45 -29.95 -31.98
CA ASP A 277 21.99 -29.77 -32.15
C ASP A 277 21.65 -28.40 -32.78
N LEU A 278 22.44 -27.37 -32.48
CA LEU A 278 22.28 -26.00 -32.99
C LEU A 278 22.63 -25.85 -34.48
N LEU A 279 23.57 -26.66 -34.99
CA LEU A 279 23.98 -26.61 -36.40
C LEU A 279 22.90 -27.15 -37.35
N GLU A 280 22.05 -28.09 -36.90
CA GLU A 280 20.90 -28.55 -37.68
C GLU A 280 19.79 -27.48 -37.76
N ASP A 281 19.59 -26.71 -36.68
CA ASP A 281 18.59 -25.63 -36.62
C ASP A 281 19.03 -24.36 -37.37
N ARG A 282 20.34 -24.06 -37.43
CA ARG A 282 20.89 -22.86 -38.11
C ARG A 282 20.70 -22.86 -39.62
N ALA A 283 20.48 -24.01 -40.25
CA ALA A 283 20.28 -24.08 -41.71
C ALA A 283 18.97 -23.40 -42.18
N ASN A 284 18.04 -23.10 -41.27
CA ASN A 284 16.68 -22.68 -41.61
C ASN A 284 16.27 -21.25 -41.20
N PHE A 285 17.16 -20.42 -40.64
CA PHE A 285 16.75 -19.08 -40.16
C PHE A 285 17.62 -17.94 -40.71
N LYS A 286 16.97 -16.95 -41.33
CA LYS A 286 17.59 -15.70 -41.78
C LYS A 286 17.59 -14.59 -40.71
N GLU A 287 16.78 -14.68 -39.66
CA GLU A 287 16.77 -13.75 -38.51
C GLU A 287 16.29 -14.48 -37.23
N TYR A 288 16.86 -14.15 -36.06
CA TYR A 288 16.49 -14.73 -34.76
C TYR A 288 15.46 -13.85 -34.03
N SER A 289 14.42 -14.45 -33.43
CA SER A 289 13.45 -13.74 -32.59
C SER A 289 13.91 -13.63 -31.13
N GLN A 290 13.32 -12.71 -30.35
CA GLN A 290 13.59 -12.60 -28.90
C GLN A 290 13.23 -13.89 -28.14
N GLU A 291 12.19 -14.60 -28.57
CA GLU A 291 11.78 -15.87 -27.98
C GLU A 291 12.84 -16.96 -28.18
N ASP A 292 13.55 -16.92 -29.32
CA ASP A 292 14.68 -17.81 -29.56
C ASP A 292 15.86 -17.49 -28.62
N ILE A 293 16.15 -16.19 -28.43
CA ILE A 293 17.21 -15.72 -27.52
C ILE A 293 16.93 -16.20 -26.08
N ASP A 294 15.70 -16.00 -25.60
CA ASP A 294 15.31 -16.40 -24.25
C ASP A 294 15.40 -17.92 -24.08
N ARG A 295 14.95 -18.69 -25.08
CA ARG A 295 15.07 -20.15 -25.09
C ARG A 295 16.53 -20.62 -25.03
N TYR A 296 17.43 -19.96 -25.75
CA TYR A 296 18.86 -20.30 -25.70
C TYR A 296 19.48 -19.90 -24.36
N TRP A 297 19.07 -18.78 -23.80
CA TRP A 297 19.53 -18.33 -22.48
C TRP A 297 19.12 -19.32 -21.38
N ASP A 298 17.90 -19.84 -21.43
CA ASP A 298 17.43 -20.86 -20.49
C ASP A 298 18.23 -22.16 -20.59
N LYS A 299 18.57 -22.60 -21.81
CA LYS A 299 19.43 -23.78 -22.01
C LYS A 299 20.84 -23.55 -21.46
N LEU A 300 21.45 -22.40 -21.74
CA LEU A 300 22.77 -22.05 -21.22
C LEU A 300 22.78 -21.98 -19.69
N ASN A 301 21.79 -21.32 -19.09
CA ASN A 301 21.64 -21.27 -17.64
C ASN A 301 21.48 -22.68 -17.05
N GLY A 302 20.70 -23.54 -17.69
CA GLY A 302 20.55 -24.94 -17.28
C GLY A 302 21.87 -25.70 -17.22
N ILE A 303 22.71 -25.57 -18.25
CA ILE A 303 24.04 -26.21 -18.31
C ILE A 303 24.94 -25.70 -17.18
N ILE A 304 25.00 -24.38 -16.98
CA ILE A 304 25.85 -23.76 -15.96
C ILE A 304 25.41 -24.20 -14.57
N VAL A 305 24.10 -24.18 -14.27
CA VAL A 305 23.57 -24.58 -12.96
C VAL A 305 23.81 -26.07 -12.71
N TYR A 306 23.59 -26.92 -13.71
CA TYR A 306 23.83 -28.35 -13.58
C TYR A 306 25.30 -28.68 -13.30
N ALA A 307 26.22 -28.08 -14.06
CA ALA A 307 27.65 -28.29 -13.85
C ALA A 307 28.06 -27.77 -12.46
N ALA A 308 27.52 -26.63 -12.03
CA ALA A 308 27.83 -26.06 -10.72
C ALA A 308 27.34 -26.97 -9.59
N ASP A 309 26.13 -27.52 -9.73
CA ASP A 309 25.54 -28.44 -8.75
C ASP A 309 26.25 -29.79 -8.66
N THR A 310 26.90 -30.22 -9.74
CA THR A 310 27.59 -31.51 -9.83
C THR A 310 29.02 -31.40 -9.29
N GLU A 311 29.75 -30.36 -9.69
CA GLU A 311 31.20 -30.29 -9.48
C GLU A 311 31.61 -29.38 -8.31
N LEU A 312 30.85 -28.31 -8.04
CA LEU A 312 31.26 -27.31 -7.06
C LEU A 312 30.81 -27.67 -5.62
N PRO A 313 31.66 -27.43 -4.61
CA PRO A 313 31.29 -27.65 -3.22
C PRO A 313 30.13 -26.72 -2.84
N ARG A 314 29.01 -27.31 -2.40
CA ARG A 314 27.79 -26.58 -2.08
C ARG A 314 27.36 -26.74 -0.63
N LYS A 315 26.90 -25.65 -0.03
CA LYS A 315 26.18 -25.65 1.25
C LYS A 315 24.73 -25.33 1.01
N VAL A 316 23.85 -26.23 1.47
CA VAL A 316 22.41 -26.06 1.38
C VAL A 316 21.90 -25.48 2.70
N PHE A 317 21.63 -24.19 2.72
CA PHE A 317 21.10 -23.53 3.92
C PHE A 317 19.59 -23.74 4.01
N LYS A 318 19.16 -24.49 5.03
CA LYS A 318 17.75 -24.64 5.39
C LYS A 318 17.43 -23.69 6.55
N TYR A 319 16.63 -22.66 6.30
CA TYR A 319 16.20 -21.75 7.35
C TYR A 319 15.14 -22.41 8.26
N HIS A 320 15.49 -22.71 9.51
CA HIS A 320 14.55 -23.22 10.53
C HIS A 320 13.66 -22.11 11.11
N LYS A 321 12.37 -22.43 11.32
CA LYS A 321 11.29 -21.54 11.80
C LYS A 321 11.35 -21.21 13.32
N THR A 322 12.47 -20.78 13.87
CA THR A 322 12.53 -20.35 15.28
C THR A 322 13.09 -18.94 15.43
N PHE A 323 12.25 -17.94 15.15
CA PHE A 323 12.53 -16.56 15.52
C PHE A 323 12.20 -16.35 17.00
N LYS A 324 13.21 -16.04 17.83
CA LYS A 324 13.00 -15.47 19.18
C LYS A 324 12.32 -14.09 19.01
N CYS A 325 11.09 -13.97 19.48
CA CYS A 325 10.40 -12.68 19.59
C CYS A 325 11.16 -11.75 20.56
N TYR A 326 11.84 -10.73 20.04
CA TYR A 326 12.35 -9.63 20.88
C TYR A 326 11.18 -8.74 21.34
N ASN A 327 10.52 -9.17 22.42
CA ASN A 327 9.53 -8.39 23.15
C ASN A 327 10.21 -7.27 23.96
N LYS A 328 10.61 -6.15 23.37
CA LYS A 328 11.01 -4.99 24.19
C LYS A 328 9.73 -4.40 24.81
N LYS A 329 9.48 -4.69 26.10
CA LYS A 329 8.43 -4.00 26.88
C LYS A 329 8.69 -2.50 26.79
N LYS A 330 7.66 -1.70 26.41
CA LYS A 330 7.78 -0.24 26.35
C LYS A 330 8.38 0.29 27.65
N SER A 331 9.37 1.18 27.52
CA SER A 331 9.98 1.80 28.68
C SER A 331 8.91 2.59 29.47
N ARG A 332 9.15 2.83 30.76
CA ARG A 332 8.27 3.70 31.55
C ARG A 332 8.13 5.09 30.91
N PRO A 333 9.23 5.75 30.47
CA PRO A 333 9.19 6.99 29.70
C PRO A 333 8.25 6.95 28.50
N GLU A 334 8.39 5.96 27.61
CA GLU A 334 7.55 5.84 26.40
C GLU A 334 6.06 5.72 26.74
N ARG A 335 5.72 5.04 27.84
CA ARG A 335 4.34 4.94 28.30
C ARG A 335 3.80 6.26 28.85
N TYR A 336 4.65 7.11 29.43
CA TYR A 336 4.28 8.43 29.92
C TYR A 336 4.13 9.44 28.79
N THR A 337 5.02 9.43 27.79
CA THR A 337 4.90 10.29 26.58
C THR A 337 3.55 10.09 25.90
N ASN A 338 3.16 8.83 25.68
CA ASN A 338 1.88 8.49 25.05
C ASN A 338 0.67 8.97 25.87
N LYS A 339 0.75 8.94 27.20
CA LYS A 339 -0.33 9.44 28.08
C LYS A 339 -0.45 10.96 28.04
N LEU A 340 0.67 11.68 27.92
CA LEU A 340 0.69 13.15 27.79
C LEU A 340 0.18 13.60 26.42
N LEU A 341 0.59 12.93 25.34
CA LEU A 341 0.07 13.15 23.99
C LEU A 341 -1.46 13.00 23.95
N LYS A 342 -1.98 11.93 24.54
CA LYS A 342 -3.42 11.72 24.66
C LYS A 342 -4.14 12.82 25.46
N LEU A 343 -3.49 13.35 26.50
CA LEU A 343 -4.04 14.47 27.28
C LEU A 343 -4.07 15.77 26.45
N LEU A 344 -2.98 16.10 25.77
CA LEU A 344 -2.89 17.28 24.90
C LEU A 344 -3.92 17.22 23.77
N HIS A 345 -4.02 16.06 23.13
CA HIS A 345 -5.02 15.83 22.10
C HIS A 345 -6.45 16.04 22.61
N ASN A 346 -6.79 15.50 23.79
CA ASN A 346 -8.10 15.71 24.41
C ASN A 346 -8.35 17.17 24.82
N TYR A 347 -7.29 17.93 25.12
CA TYR A 347 -7.39 19.36 25.46
C TYR A 347 -7.71 20.22 24.23
N TYR A 348 -7.04 19.96 23.11
CA TYR A 348 -7.21 20.73 21.88
C TYR A 348 -8.44 20.33 21.07
N TYR A 349 -8.79 19.04 21.04
CA TYR A 349 -9.78 18.49 20.11
C TYR A 349 -10.94 17.74 20.79
N GLY A 350 -10.99 17.70 22.13
CA GLY A 350 -11.99 16.95 22.90
C GLY A 350 -12.73 17.78 23.96
N ASN A 351 -13.73 17.14 24.59
CA ASN A 351 -14.66 17.75 25.55
C ASN A 351 -13.94 18.39 26.76
N ARG A 352 -13.89 19.74 26.81
CA ARG A 352 -13.10 20.53 27.78
C ARG A 352 -13.44 20.28 29.25
N GLN A 353 -14.61 19.71 29.56
CA GLN A 353 -15.05 19.41 30.93
C GLN A 353 -14.13 18.43 31.68
N MET A 354 -13.39 17.55 30.99
CA MET A 354 -12.49 16.59 31.66
C MET A 354 -11.22 17.21 32.26
N ILE A 355 -10.89 18.45 31.93
CA ILE A 355 -9.58 19.06 32.22
C ILE A 355 -9.71 20.34 33.07
N THR A 356 -10.89 20.96 33.10
CA THR A 356 -11.15 22.23 33.79
C THR A 356 -11.53 22.07 35.26
N THR A 357 -11.79 20.86 35.76
CA THR A 357 -12.07 20.66 37.19
C THR A 357 -10.78 20.79 38.02
N LYS A 358 -10.88 21.46 39.18
CA LYS A 358 -9.75 21.65 40.12
C LYS A 358 -9.07 20.32 40.51
N ASN A 359 -9.87 19.25 40.60
CA ASN A 359 -9.41 17.89 40.87
C ASN A 359 -8.62 17.26 39.70
N ALA A 360 -9.03 17.51 38.46
CA ALA A 360 -8.28 17.03 37.29
C ALA A 360 -6.91 17.72 37.18
N LYS A 361 -6.86 19.04 37.45
CA LYS A 361 -5.61 19.81 37.44
C LYS A 361 -4.61 19.28 38.47
N SER A 362 -5.04 19.13 39.72
CA SER A 362 -4.19 18.56 40.79
C SER A 362 -3.68 17.15 40.45
N ARG A 363 -4.55 16.27 39.95
CA ARG A 363 -4.20 14.91 39.55
C ARG A 363 -3.16 14.86 38.43
N TRP A 364 -3.24 15.76 37.46
CA TRP A 364 -2.28 15.82 36.36
C TRP A 364 -0.96 16.46 36.77
N THR A 365 -0.98 17.48 37.64
CA THR A 365 0.24 18.04 38.24
C THR A 365 1.06 16.95 38.95
N SER A 366 0.42 16.12 39.79
CA SER A 366 1.13 15.02 40.47
C SER A 366 1.66 13.95 39.50
N LYS A 367 0.93 13.67 38.41
CA LYS A 367 1.38 12.72 37.38
C LYS A 367 2.56 13.25 36.57
N ILE A 368 2.52 14.52 36.17
CA ILE A 368 3.60 15.16 35.41
C ILE A 368 4.88 15.21 36.24
N ALA A 369 4.78 15.57 37.53
CA ALA A 369 5.93 15.54 38.45
C ALA A 369 6.57 14.14 38.50
N LYS A 370 5.74 13.10 38.65
CA LYS A 370 6.21 11.71 38.60
C LYS A 370 6.84 11.34 37.25
N TYR A 371 6.23 11.75 36.14
CA TYR A 371 6.76 11.44 34.80
C TYR A 371 8.13 12.07 34.61
N ASN A 372 8.30 13.35 34.99
CA ASN A 372 9.58 14.05 34.91
C ASN A 372 10.67 13.34 35.72
N GLN A 373 10.34 12.88 36.93
CA GLN A 373 11.27 12.10 37.76
C GLN A 373 11.67 10.77 37.11
N ASP A 374 10.71 10.08 36.48
CA ASP A 374 10.95 8.82 35.77
C ASP A 374 11.76 9.01 34.46
N TYR A 375 11.68 10.19 33.81
CA TYR A 375 12.56 10.55 32.69
C TYR A 375 14.01 10.78 33.14
N VAL A 376 14.21 11.48 34.26
CA VAL A 376 15.56 11.77 34.80
C VAL A 376 16.28 10.51 35.29
N THR A 377 15.55 9.56 35.86
CA THR A 377 16.12 8.27 36.31
C THR A 377 16.45 7.35 35.13
N SER A 378 15.61 7.32 34.10
CA SER A 378 15.87 6.58 32.85
C SER A 378 17.17 7.00 32.15
N THR A 379 17.56 8.26 32.22
CA THR A 379 18.82 8.72 31.62
C THR A 379 20.05 8.27 32.41
N LYS A 380 19.95 8.09 33.73
CA LYS A 380 21.08 7.63 34.57
C LYS A 380 21.37 6.13 34.41
N ASP A 381 20.35 5.31 34.16
CA ASP A 381 20.52 3.86 33.98
C ASP A 381 21.16 3.50 32.63
N ASN A 382 21.02 4.34 31.60
CA ASN A 382 21.66 4.12 30.29
C ASN A 382 23.18 4.35 30.29
N TYR A 383 23.75 5.01 31.31
CA TYR A 383 25.20 5.21 31.43
C TYR A 383 25.92 4.12 32.25
N LYS A 384 25.21 3.08 32.71
CA LYS A 384 25.80 1.95 33.48
C LYS A 384 26.01 0.67 32.68
N CYS A 385 25.70 0.68 31.38
CA CYS A 385 26.02 -0.42 30.48
C CYS A 385 26.81 0.12 29.29
N ASN A 386 28.10 0.41 29.52
CA ASN A 386 29.14 0.32 28.50
C ASN A 386 30.04 -0.85 28.86
#